data_AF-A0A923SZG1-F1
#
_entry.id   AF-A0A923SZG1-F1
#
_cell.length_a   1.000
_cell.length_b   1.000
_cell.length_c   1.000
_cell.angle_alpha   90.00
_cell.angle_beta   90.00
_cell.angle_gamma   90.00
#
_symmetry.space_group_name_H-M   'P 1'
#
loop_
_entity.id
_entity.type
_entity.pdbx_description
1 polymer ?
#
loop_
_entity_poly.entity_id
_entity_poly.type
_entity_poly.pdbx_seq_one_letter_code
_entity_poly.pdbx_strand_id
1 'polypeptide(L)'
;MSKNSINSERVVSAVGFLFLVVSSIASLLLNGDKNSIIEKFADTSVVIPCVHITCALITFFLIFKPSYFGMVIVLSIESILTILTDDEQLGIFLFYASIILILSKRLCVKRVKGLITALFLIHFAALLLTFTHGWIYTAIAIGYSVFGAVFYLWIYCILKSRLSCFLPTNVTQNQTIIKKALGSKISLSEYNLNERQVTFVMENLHNKLSYKEISDKYYVSISTVKKVFSEVYKIFNVSNIEELRILLLQYQVEE
;
A
#
# COMPACT_ATOMS: atom_id res chain seq x y z
N MET A 1 -6.71 -26.62 0.95
CA MET A 1 -5.83 -25.50 1.33
C MET A 1 -4.39 -25.89 1.02
N SER A 2 -3.75 -25.23 0.06
CA SER A 2 -2.37 -25.50 -0.35
C SER A 2 -1.39 -25.15 0.77
N LYS A 3 -0.50 -26.09 1.12
CA LYS A 3 0.43 -26.04 2.25
C LYS A 3 1.73 -25.27 1.96
N ASN A 4 1.90 -24.73 0.75
CA ASN A 4 3.16 -24.16 0.24
C ASN A 4 3.04 -22.74 -0.34
N SER A 5 2.16 -21.88 0.17
CA SER A 5 2.26 -20.44 -0.14
C SER A 5 3.34 -19.81 0.73
N ILE A 6 4.47 -19.42 0.13
CA ILE A 6 5.51 -18.64 0.80
C ILE A 6 4.85 -17.36 1.35
N ASN A 7 4.87 -17.18 2.68
CA ASN A 7 4.36 -15.94 3.27
C ASN A 7 5.40 -14.83 3.02
N SER A 8 5.04 -13.89 2.16
CA SER A 8 5.90 -12.74 1.78
C SER A 8 6.38 -11.93 2.98
N GLU A 9 5.59 -11.84 4.06
CA GLU A 9 5.99 -11.11 5.27
C GLU A 9 7.15 -11.80 5.97
N ARG A 10 7.09 -13.13 6.08
CA ARG A 10 8.16 -13.92 6.69
C ARG A 10 9.44 -13.84 5.88
N VAL A 11 9.33 -13.79 4.55
CA VAL A 11 10.49 -13.60 3.67
C VAL A 11 11.13 -12.24 3.90
N VAL A 12 10.33 -11.18 3.94
CA VAL A 12 10.84 -9.83 4.21
C VAL A 12 11.49 -9.75 5.59
N SER A 13 10.88 -10.34 6.62
CA SER A 13 11.49 -10.40 7.96
C SER A 13 12.77 -11.24 7.97
N ALA A 14 12.84 -12.37 7.25
CA ALA A 14 14.05 -13.19 7.20
C ALA A 14 15.21 -12.46 6.50
N VAL A 15 14.96 -11.81 5.37
CA VAL A 15 15.99 -11.03 4.66
C VAL A 15 16.38 -9.79 5.45
N GLY A 16 15.42 -9.09 6.06
CA GLY A 16 15.68 -7.96 6.94
C GLY A 16 16.51 -8.35 8.17
N PHE A 17 16.24 -9.51 8.77
CA PHE A 17 17.04 -10.04 9.88
C PHE A 17 18.49 -10.28 9.45
N LEU A 18 18.71 -10.93 8.29
CA LEU A 18 20.06 -11.16 7.77
C LEU A 18 20.80 -9.84 7.53
N PHE A 19 20.13 -8.86 6.91
CA PHE A 19 20.68 -7.52 6.72
C PHE A 19 21.10 -6.89 8.05
N LEU A 20 20.22 -6.89 9.06
CA LEU A 20 20.50 -6.28 10.36
C LEU A 20 21.58 -7.00 11.16
N VAL A 21 21.72 -8.32 11.00
CA VAL A 21 22.85 -9.07 11.58
C VAL A 21 24.17 -8.64 10.94
N VAL A 22 24.20 -8.52 9.61
CA VAL A 22 25.39 -8.02 8.89
C VAL A 22 25.72 -6.59 9.32
N SER A 23 24.73 -5.70 9.39
CA SER A 23 24.92 -4.33 9.87
C SER A 23 25.43 -4.30 11.31
N SER A 24 24.87 -5.11 12.21
CA SER A 24 25.32 -5.20 13.60
C SER A 24 26.80 -5.62 13.70
N ILE A 25 27.19 -6.66 12.95
CA ILE A 25 28.59 -7.14 12.92
C ILE A 25 29.50 -6.06 12.33
N ALA A 26 29.09 -5.43 11.22
CA ALA A 26 29.87 -4.37 10.59
C ALA A 26 30.08 -3.19 11.54
N SER A 27 29.04 -2.73 12.24
CA SER A 27 29.15 -1.62 13.19
C SER A 27 30.05 -1.94 14.38
N LEU A 28 30.07 -3.20 14.86
CA LEU A 28 31.01 -3.65 15.89
C LEU A 28 32.46 -3.67 15.38
N LEU A 29 32.69 -4.18 14.16
CA LEU A 29 34.03 -4.27 13.58
C LEU A 29 34.62 -2.89 13.22
N LEU A 30 33.77 -1.97 12.77
CA LEU A 30 34.17 -0.60 12.43
C LEU A 30 34.25 0.33 13.65
N ASN A 31 33.85 -0.18 14.83
CA ASN A 31 33.82 0.56 16.09
C ASN A 31 32.94 1.82 16.03
N GLY A 32 31.73 1.67 15.47
CA GLY A 32 30.76 2.74 15.29
C GLY A 32 31.05 3.65 14.09
N ASP A 33 30.54 4.87 14.17
CA ASP A 33 30.77 5.92 13.17
C ASP A 33 31.06 7.24 13.90
N LYS A 34 32.35 7.56 13.98
CA LYS A 34 32.86 8.75 14.69
C LYS A 34 32.49 10.06 14.01
N ASN A 35 32.09 10.04 12.74
CA ASN A 35 31.68 11.24 12.02
C ASN A 35 30.18 11.50 12.16
N SER A 36 29.41 10.51 12.62
CA SER A 36 27.97 10.61 12.81
C SER A 36 27.58 11.73 13.77
N ILE A 37 26.35 12.20 13.62
CA ILE A 37 25.74 13.16 14.55
C ILE A 37 25.59 12.56 15.95
N ILE A 38 25.40 11.25 16.03
CA ILE A 38 25.15 10.53 17.28
C ILE A 38 26.36 10.63 18.22
N GLU A 39 27.59 10.63 17.69
CA GLU A 39 28.84 10.73 18.47
C GLU A 39 28.88 11.98 19.36
N LYS A 40 28.15 13.04 18.98
CA LYS A 40 28.05 14.28 19.78
C LYS A 40 27.26 14.11 21.08
N PHE A 41 26.46 13.07 21.18
CA PHE A 41 25.53 12.84 22.28
C PHE A 41 25.78 11.51 23.00
N ALA A 42 26.31 10.49 22.30
CA ALA A 42 26.56 9.18 22.85
C ALA A 42 27.62 8.43 22.02
N ASP A 43 28.31 7.48 22.66
CA ASP A 43 29.33 6.66 22.02
C ASP A 43 28.71 5.78 20.92
N THR A 44 29.10 6.04 19.68
CA THR A 44 28.57 5.35 18.51
C THR A 44 29.01 3.90 18.42
N SER A 45 30.14 3.54 19.04
CA SER A 45 30.59 2.15 19.13
C SER A 45 29.64 1.28 19.96
N VAL A 46 28.82 1.91 20.80
CA VAL A 46 27.79 1.24 21.61
C VAL A 46 26.42 1.42 20.99
N VAL A 47 26.02 2.65 20.68
CA VAL A 47 24.64 2.98 20.28
C VAL A 47 24.26 2.31 18.95
N ILE A 48 25.09 2.44 17.91
CA ILE A 48 24.75 1.95 16.57
C ILE A 48 24.59 0.42 16.57
N PRO A 49 25.55 -0.38 17.10
CA PRO A 49 25.35 -1.82 17.22
C PRO A 49 24.13 -2.20 18.06
N CYS A 50 23.90 -1.51 19.19
CA CYS A 50 22.77 -1.82 20.06
C CYS A 50 21.42 -1.63 19.35
N VAL A 51 21.28 -0.58 18.53
CA VAL A 51 20.06 -0.34 17.76
C VAL A 51 19.89 -1.43 16.70
N HIS A 52 20.93 -1.75 15.91
CA HIS A 52 20.85 -2.82 14.91
C HIS A 52 20.55 -4.19 15.53
N ILE A 53 21.17 -4.54 16.66
CA ILE A 53 20.90 -5.78 17.39
C ILE A 53 19.44 -5.81 17.87
N THR A 54 18.94 -4.70 18.41
CA THR A 54 17.55 -4.60 18.88
C THR A 54 16.57 -4.79 17.72
N CYS A 55 16.80 -4.10 16.61
CA CYS A 55 16.03 -4.25 15.38
C CYS A 55 16.12 -5.68 14.82
N ALA A 56 17.30 -6.31 14.86
CA ALA A 56 17.50 -7.70 14.43
C ALA A 56 16.67 -8.67 15.28
N LEU A 57 16.69 -8.51 16.61
CA LEU A 57 15.89 -9.31 17.54
C LEU A 57 14.39 -9.16 17.27
N ILE A 58 13.90 -7.94 17.11
CA ILE A 58 12.50 -7.69 16.76
C ILE A 58 12.18 -8.40 15.45
N THR A 59 13.02 -8.23 14.42
CA THR A 59 12.80 -8.81 13.09
C THR A 59 12.84 -10.34 13.12
N PHE A 60 13.69 -10.95 13.94
CA PHE A 60 13.72 -12.38 14.18
C PHE A 60 12.39 -12.89 14.76
N PHE A 61 11.82 -12.20 15.75
CA PHE A 61 10.48 -12.55 16.27
C PHE A 61 9.39 -12.41 15.20
N LEU A 62 9.50 -11.43 14.30
CA LEU A 62 8.54 -11.23 13.20
C LEU A 62 8.54 -12.38 12.17
N ILE A 63 9.61 -13.16 12.05
CA ILE A 63 9.65 -14.36 11.20
C ILE A 63 8.61 -15.38 11.68
N PHE A 64 8.50 -15.59 12.99
CA PHE A 64 7.56 -16.54 13.56
C PHE A 64 6.15 -15.95 13.66
N LYS A 65 6.05 -14.70 14.11
CA LYS A 65 4.79 -13.98 14.31
C LYS A 65 4.82 -12.64 13.54
N PRO A 66 4.44 -12.65 12.24
CA PRO A 66 4.41 -11.45 11.43
C PRO A 66 3.52 -10.36 12.04
N SER A 67 4.03 -9.14 12.06
CA SER A 67 3.31 -7.94 12.51
C SER A 67 3.74 -6.75 11.68
N TYR A 68 2.81 -6.17 10.92
CA TYR A 68 3.09 -4.97 10.14
C TYR A 68 3.48 -3.79 11.02
N PHE A 69 2.88 -3.67 12.20
CA PHE A 69 3.24 -2.61 13.15
C PHE A 69 4.67 -2.79 13.68
N GLY A 70 5.07 -4.03 13.96
CA GLY A 70 6.46 -4.34 14.33
C GLY A 70 7.44 -3.99 13.22
N MET A 71 7.10 -4.31 11.96
CA MET A 71 7.94 -3.94 10.81
C MET A 71 8.03 -2.42 10.62
N VAL A 72 6.92 -1.69 10.82
CA VAL A 72 6.93 -0.21 10.79
C VAL A 72 7.87 0.36 11.85
N ILE A 73 7.87 -0.20 13.06
CA ILE A 73 8.80 0.22 14.13
C ILE A 73 10.25 0.02 13.68
N VAL A 74 10.59 -1.19 13.21
CA VAL A 74 11.96 -1.51 12.75
C VAL A 74 12.39 -0.55 11.64
N LEU A 75 11.57 -0.38 10.60
CA LEU A 75 11.87 0.52 9.49
C LEU A 75 12.03 1.98 9.93
N SER A 76 11.21 2.45 10.89
CA SER A 76 11.29 3.83 11.38
C SER A 76 12.54 4.07 12.22
N ILE A 77 12.92 3.12 13.07
CA ILE A 77 14.13 3.21 13.89
C ILE A 77 15.38 3.19 13.00
N GLU A 78 15.46 2.22 12.09
CA GLU A 78 16.59 2.08 11.17
C GLU A 78 16.69 3.27 10.21
N SER A 79 15.56 3.83 9.78
CA SER A 79 15.52 5.06 8.98
C SER A 79 16.19 6.24 9.68
N ILE A 80 15.86 6.47 10.94
CA ILE A 80 16.46 7.56 11.71
C ILE A 80 17.94 7.29 11.95
N LEU A 81 18.29 6.06 12.35
CA LEU A 81 19.68 5.67 12.60
C LEU A 81 20.55 5.94 11.37
N THR A 82 20.15 5.44 10.20
CA THR A 82 20.91 5.56 8.94
C THR A 82 21.05 7.01 8.48
N ILE A 83 20.00 7.85 8.62
CA ILE A 83 20.12 9.30 8.36
C ILE A 83 21.17 9.96 9.26
N LEU A 84 21.27 9.51 10.52
CA LEU A 84 22.20 10.11 11.48
C LEU A 84 23.62 9.55 11.39
N THR A 85 23.85 8.49 10.61
CA THR A 85 25.14 7.80 10.40
C THR A 85 25.57 7.85 8.92
N ASP A 86 25.38 9.00 8.27
CA ASP A 86 25.86 9.30 6.90
C ASP A 86 25.34 8.39 5.76
N ASP A 87 24.22 7.70 5.97
CA ASP A 87 23.50 6.95 4.91
C ASP A 87 22.07 7.50 4.74
N GLU A 88 21.99 8.77 4.34
CA GLU A 88 20.71 9.46 4.24
C GLU A 88 19.81 8.84 3.17
N GLN A 89 20.36 8.32 2.06
CA GLN A 89 19.57 7.75 0.98
C GLN A 89 18.87 6.47 1.44
N LEU A 90 19.57 5.56 2.14
CA LEU A 90 18.95 4.37 2.70
C LEU A 90 17.91 4.75 3.76
N GLY A 91 18.23 5.71 4.63
CA GLY A 91 17.29 6.12 5.67
C GLY A 91 16.01 6.75 5.13
N ILE A 92 16.11 7.57 4.08
CA ILE A 92 14.96 8.13 3.36
C ILE A 92 14.16 7.01 2.68
N PHE A 93 14.82 6.01 2.09
CA PHE A 93 14.15 4.85 1.51
C PHE A 93 13.34 4.07 2.57
N LEU A 94 13.96 3.75 3.71
CA LEU A 94 13.31 3.03 4.81
C LEU A 94 12.13 3.80 5.40
N PHE A 95 12.26 5.14 5.49
CA PHE A 95 11.16 6.01 5.91
C PHE A 95 9.94 5.83 5.01
N TYR A 96 10.09 6.00 3.69
CA TYR A 96 8.96 5.89 2.77
C TYR A 96 8.42 4.46 2.66
N ALA A 97 9.27 3.44 2.80
CA ALA A 97 8.82 2.06 2.92
C ALA A 97 7.87 1.87 4.12
N SER A 98 8.19 2.48 5.27
CA SER A 98 7.32 2.45 6.47
C SER A 98 5.97 3.14 6.21
N ILE A 99 5.97 4.31 5.54
CA ILE A 99 4.75 5.07 5.21
C ILE A 99 3.85 4.27 4.26
N ILE A 100 4.43 3.69 3.20
CA ILE A 100 3.67 2.86 2.26
C ILE A 100 3.05 1.66 2.98
N LEU A 101 3.76 1.03 3.92
CA LEU A 101 3.24 -0.10 4.69
C LEU A 101 2.06 0.31 5.58
N ILE A 102 2.16 1.46 6.27
CA ILE A 102 1.05 2.05 7.06
C ILE A 102 -0.18 2.28 6.18
N LEU A 103 0.02 2.91 5.01
CA LEU A 103 -1.07 3.22 4.07
C LEU A 103 -1.71 1.95 3.50
N SER A 104 -0.90 0.99 3.08
CA SER A 104 -1.36 -0.24 2.41
C SER A 104 -2.16 -1.14 3.34
N LYS A 105 -1.77 -1.25 4.62
CA LYS A 105 -2.45 -2.09 5.61
C LYS A 105 -3.46 -1.32 6.47
N ARG A 106 -3.68 -0.02 6.18
CA ARG A 106 -4.54 0.89 6.96
C ARG A 106 -4.28 0.78 8.46
N LEU A 107 -3.01 0.66 8.85
CA LEU A 107 -2.64 0.56 10.25
C LEU A 107 -3.10 1.84 10.96
N CYS A 108 -3.75 1.69 12.13
CA CYS A 108 -4.26 2.81 12.92
C CYS A 108 -5.37 3.65 12.26
N VAL A 109 -6.37 3.03 11.62
CA VAL A 109 -7.52 3.66 10.90
C VAL A 109 -8.07 4.97 11.50
N LYS A 110 -8.17 5.08 12.83
CA LYS A 110 -8.71 6.27 13.51
C LYS A 110 -7.73 7.45 13.65
N ARG A 111 -6.42 7.21 13.59
CA ARG A 111 -5.35 8.20 13.86
C ARG A 111 -4.25 8.24 12.79
N VAL A 112 -4.48 7.63 11.63
CA VAL A 112 -3.48 7.53 10.54
C VAL A 112 -2.85 8.88 10.21
N LYS A 113 -3.67 9.94 10.06
CA LYS A 113 -3.17 11.28 9.74
C LYS A 113 -2.20 11.80 10.80
N GLY A 114 -2.56 11.70 12.07
CA GLY A 114 -1.70 12.16 13.18
C GLY A 114 -0.40 11.37 13.29
N LEU A 115 -0.45 10.04 13.12
CA LEU A 115 0.75 9.19 13.10
C LEU A 115 1.69 9.57 11.96
N ILE A 116 1.18 9.68 10.73
CA ILE A 116 1.98 10.07 9.56
C ILE A 116 2.59 11.45 9.76
N THR A 117 1.81 12.44 10.24
CA THR A 117 2.34 13.77 10.53
C THR A 117 3.47 13.72 11.56
N ALA A 118 3.31 12.97 12.64
CA ALA A 118 4.36 12.82 13.65
C ALA A 118 5.64 12.19 13.08
N LEU A 119 5.50 11.13 12.27
CA LEU A 119 6.63 10.49 11.59
C LEU A 119 7.35 11.44 10.64
N PHE A 120 6.61 12.25 9.86
CA PHE A 120 7.22 13.28 9.01
C PHE A 120 7.95 14.35 9.82
N LEU A 121 7.41 14.78 10.97
CA LEU A 121 8.11 15.75 11.82
C LEU A 121 9.44 15.20 12.34
N ILE A 122 9.45 13.94 12.78
CA ILE A 122 10.68 13.26 13.23
C ILE A 122 11.68 13.10 12.08
N HIS A 123 11.21 12.70 10.90
CA HIS A 123 12.04 12.53 9.70
C HIS A 123 12.68 13.84 9.25
N PHE A 124 11.91 14.92 9.16
CA PHE A 124 12.46 16.23 8.80
C PHE A 124 13.40 16.76 9.89
N ALA A 125 13.14 16.49 11.16
CA ALA A 125 14.08 16.84 12.23
C ALA A 125 15.42 16.10 12.06
N ALA A 126 15.39 14.78 11.76
CA ALA A 126 16.60 14.01 11.49
C ALA A 126 17.37 14.55 10.27
N LEU A 127 16.67 14.89 9.18
CA LEU A 127 17.30 15.50 8.00
C LEU A 127 17.90 16.88 8.28
N LEU A 128 17.30 17.70 9.15
CA LEU A 128 17.88 18.99 9.50
C LEU A 128 19.17 18.84 10.33
N LEU A 129 19.30 17.76 11.11
CA LEU A 129 20.51 17.49 11.86
C LEU A 129 21.70 17.16 10.96
N THR A 130 21.47 16.68 9.72
CA THR A 130 22.55 16.45 8.74
C THR A 130 23.23 17.72 8.25
N PHE A 131 22.75 18.91 8.66
CA PHE A 131 23.47 20.17 8.45
C PHE A 131 24.92 20.13 8.94
N THR A 132 25.22 19.28 9.92
CA THR A 132 26.57 19.08 10.43
C THR A 132 27.53 18.48 9.41
N HIS A 133 27.04 17.79 8.38
CA HIS A 133 27.85 17.25 7.28
C HIS A 133 28.06 18.28 6.15
N GLY A 134 27.32 19.40 6.21
CA GLY A 134 27.44 20.53 5.29
C GLY A 134 26.13 20.82 4.55
N TRP A 135 25.86 22.11 4.34
CA TRP A 135 24.60 22.61 3.77
C TRP A 135 24.22 21.98 2.42
N ILE A 136 25.21 21.70 1.57
CA ILE A 136 24.98 21.09 0.25
C ILE A 136 24.42 19.67 0.40
N TYR A 137 24.99 18.86 1.28
CA TYR A 137 24.54 17.50 1.54
C TYR A 137 23.13 17.48 2.14
N THR A 138 22.86 18.38 3.09
CA THR A 138 21.51 18.55 3.66
C THR A 138 20.49 18.96 2.60
N ALA A 139 20.84 19.90 1.71
CA ALA A 139 19.96 20.32 0.63
C ALA A 139 19.66 19.15 -0.34
N ILE A 140 20.67 18.33 -0.66
CA ILE A 140 20.50 17.12 -1.47
C ILE A 140 19.59 16.12 -0.75
N ALA A 141 19.80 15.86 0.54
CA ALA A 141 18.99 14.92 1.31
C ALA A 141 17.53 15.37 1.41
N ILE A 142 17.27 16.65 1.66
CA ILE A 142 15.91 17.23 1.65
C ILE A 142 15.29 17.10 0.25
N GLY A 143 16.03 17.44 -0.81
CA GLY A 143 15.57 17.31 -2.19
C GLY A 143 15.22 15.86 -2.54
N TYR A 144 16.07 14.91 -2.17
CA TYR A 144 15.85 13.48 -2.35
C TYR A 144 14.64 12.99 -1.55
N SER A 145 14.45 13.48 -0.32
CA SER A 145 13.26 13.15 0.48
C SER A 145 11.99 13.65 -0.19
N VAL A 146 11.94 14.92 -0.65
CA VAL A 146 10.76 15.46 -1.35
C VAL A 146 10.47 14.66 -2.62
N PHE A 147 11.50 14.34 -3.41
CA PHE A 147 11.35 13.47 -4.58
C PHE A 147 10.79 12.10 -4.19
N GLY A 148 11.36 11.46 -3.15
CA GLY A 148 10.90 10.18 -2.62
C GLY A 148 9.43 10.21 -2.22
N ALA A 149 8.99 11.25 -1.50
CA ALA A 149 7.59 11.41 -1.10
C ALA A 149 6.64 11.38 -2.31
N VAL A 150 6.93 12.19 -3.32
CA VAL A 150 6.10 12.29 -4.53
C VAL A 150 6.14 11.01 -5.34
N PHE A 151 7.33 10.44 -5.53
CA PHE A 151 7.54 9.22 -6.31
C PHE A 151 6.84 8.01 -5.71
N TYR A 152 7.03 7.76 -4.41
CA TYR A 152 6.38 6.65 -3.71
C TYR A 152 4.86 6.83 -3.60
N LEU A 153 4.37 8.05 -3.40
CA LEU A 153 2.95 8.34 -3.41
C LEU A 153 2.34 8.10 -4.80
N TRP A 154 3.05 8.48 -5.86
CA TRP A 154 2.63 8.23 -7.24
C TRP A 154 2.53 6.73 -7.53
N ILE A 155 3.55 5.93 -7.15
CA ILE A 155 3.51 4.46 -7.26
C ILE A 155 2.33 3.89 -6.47
N TYR A 156 2.15 4.31 -5.22
CA TYR A 156 1.04 3.87 -4.39
C TYR A 156 -0.32 4.18 -5.04
N CYS A 157 -0.50 5.36 -5.62
CA CYS A 157 -1.73 5.74 -6.33
C CYS A 157 -1.98 4.87 -7.57
N ILE A 158 -0.93 4.59 -8.38
CA ILE A 158 -1.03 3.69 -9.54
C ILE A 158 -1.47 2.30 -9.09
N LEU A 159 -0.79 1.72 -8.09
CA LEU A 159 -1.10 0.38 -7.58
C LEU A 159 -2.50 0.34 -6.99
N LYS A 160 -2.89 1.35 -6.19
CA LYS A 160 -4.23 1.47 -5.63
C LYS A 160 -5.31 1.52 -6.71
N SER A 161 -5.09 2.27 -7.80
CA SER A 161 -6.03 2.34 -8.92
C SER A 161 -6.11 1.04 -9.72
N ARG A 162 -4.99 0.34 -9.91
CA ARG A 162 -4.97 -0.97 -10.60
C ARG A 162 -5.58 -2.10 -9.77
N LEU A 163 -5.50 -2.00 -8.44
CA LEU A 163 -6.02 -3.00 -7.51
C LEU A 163 -7.43 -2.67 -7.00
N SER A 164 -7.92 -1.45 -7.17
CA SER A 164 -9.27 -1.07 -6.73
C SER A 164 -10.36 -1.87 -7.43
N CYS A 165 -10.11 -2.32 -8.67
CA CYS A 165 -11.00 -3.25 -9.37
C CYS A 165 -11.01 -4.67 -8.77
N PHE A 166 -10.19 -4.98 -7.77
CA PHE A 166 -10.23 -6.26 -7.05
C PHE A 166 -10.68 -6.10 -5.59
N LEU A 167 -10.84 -4.87 -5.12
CA LEU A 167 -11.19 -4.54 -3.74
C LEU A 167 -12.63 -4.01 -3.69
N PRO A 168 -13.64 -4.86 -3.36
CA PRO A 168 -15.05 -4.48 -3.29
C PRO A 168 -15.37 -3.45 -2.19
N THR A 169 -14.37 -2.88 -1.50
CA THR A 169 -14.57 -1.90 -0.42
C THR A 169 -15.36 -0.66 -0.84
N ASN A 170 -15.30 -0.23 -2.11
CA ASN A 170 -16.17 0.85 -2.60
C ASN A 170 -17.61 0.40 -2.84
N VAL A 171 -17.83 -0.89 -3.10
CA VAL A 171 -19.17 -1.46 -3.32
C VAL A 171 -19.91 -1.62 -1.99
N THR A 172 -19.21 -1.99 -0.90
CA THR A 172 -19.80 -2.09 0.44
C THR A 172 -20.09 -0.74 1.12
N GLN A 173 -19.47 0.35 0.66
CA GLN A 173 -19.66 1.70 1.21
C GLN A 173 -20.50 2.61 0.32
N ASN A 174 -20.62 2.30 -0.98
CA ASN A 174 -21.65 2.91 -1.79
C ASN A 174 -23.00 2.47 -1.23
N GLN A 175 -23.91 3.44 -1.07
CA GLN A 175 -25.32 3.17 -0.85
C GLN A 175 -25.85 2.48 -2.11
N THR A 176 -25.54 1.20 -2.28
CA THR A 176 -26.00 0.42 -3.42
C THR A 176 -27.52 0.31 -3.30
N ILE A 177 -28.20 0.44 -4.44
CA ILE A 177 -29.66 0.31 -4.49
C ILE A 177 -30.13 -1.09 -4.03
N ILE A 178 -29.23 -2.08 -4.09
CA ILE A 178 -29.44 -3.44 -3.61
C ILE A 178 -29.38 -3.44 -2.07
N LYS A 179 -30.56 -3.47 -1.44
CA LYS A 179 -30.72 -3.59 0.02
C LYS A 179 -30.73 -5.04 0.54
N LYS A 180 -30.60 -6.02 -0.36
CA LYS A 180 -30.61 -7.44 -0.02
C LYS A 180 -29.25 -7.88 0.54
N ALA A 181 -29.24 -8.90 1.40
CA ALA A 181 -28.02 -9.45 1.99
C ALA A 181 -27.12 -10.09 0.91
N LEU A 182 -25.80 -10.08 1.13
CA LEU A 182 -24.84 -10.73 0.25
C LEU A 182 -25.16 -12.23 0.11
N GLY A 183 -25.01 -12.78 -1.10
CA GLY A 183 -25.35 -14.17 -1.42
C GLY A 183 -26.84 -14.46 -1.65
N SER A 184 -27.72 -13.47 -1.46
CA SER A 184 -29.14 -13.61 -1.77
C SER A 184 -29.43 -13.57 -3.28
N LYS A 185 -30.62 -14.03 -3.66
CA LYS A 185 -31.13 -13.95 -5.02
C LYS A 185 -31.61 -12.53 -5.36
N ILE A 186 -31.13 -12.01 -6.47
CA ILE A 186 -31.55 -10.71 -7.02
C ILE A 186 -31.98 -10.92 -8.48
N SER A 187 -33.11 -10.34 -8.88
CA SER A 187 -33.45 -10.23 -10.30
C SER A 187 -33.09 -8.83 -10.77
N LEU A 188 -32.43 -8.73 -11.92
CA LEU A 188 -32.03 -7.44 -12.49
C LEU A 188 -33.26 -6.58 -12.85
N SER A 189 -34.37 -7.20 -13.22
CA SER A 189 -35.63 -6.53 -13.51
C SER A 189 -36.19 -5.70 -12.34
N GLU A 190 -35.89 -6.07 -11.08
CA GLU A 190 -36.33 -5.34 -9.87
C GLU A 190 -35.69 -3.94 -9.72
N TYR A 191 -34.65 -3.63 -10.51
CA TYR A 191 -33.84 -2.41 -10.38
C TYR A 191 -34.07 -1.39 -11.51
N ASN A 192 -35.25 -1.41 -12.14
CA ASN A 192 -35.62 -0.51 -13.25
C ASN A 192 -34.70 -0.60 -14.48
N LEU A 193 -34.11 -1.79 -14.72
CA LEU A 193 -33.38 -2.07 -15.94
C LEU A 193 -34.37 -2.43 -17.06
N ASN A 194 -34.15 -1.91 -18.27
CA ASN A 194 -34.88 -2.38 -19.45
C ASN A 194 -34.29 -3.69 -19.99
N GLU A 195 -35.03 -4.40 -20.83
CA GLU A 195 -34.62 -5.71 -21.38
C GLU A 195 -33.22 -5.68 -22.03
N ARG A 196 -32.90 -4.60 -22.76
CA ARG A 196 -31.59 -4.42 -23.40
C ARG A 196 -30.47 -4.27 -22.37
N GLN A 197 -30.70 -3.50 -21.30
CA GLN A 197 -29.76 -3.34 -20.20
C GLN A 197 -29.55 -4.66 -19.47
N VAL A 198 -30.62 -5.39 -19.14
CA VAL A 198 -30.54 -6.73 -18.52
C VAL A 198 -29.71 -7.67 -19.40
N THR A 199 -30.04 -7.75 -20.69
CA THR A 199 -29.32 -8.61 -21.65
C THR A 199 -27.83 -8.30 -21.69
N PHE A 200 -27.45 -7.02 -21.83
CA PHE A 200 -26.03 -6.64 -21.92
C PHE A 200 -25.28 -6.90 -20.61
N VAL A 201 -25.92 -6.69 -19.47
CA VAL A 201 -25.34 -6.98 -18.15
C VAL A 201 -25.14 -8.49 -17.97
N MET A 202 -26.12 -9.31 -18.32
CA MET A 202 -26.03 -10.78 -18.22
C MET A 202 -24.94 -11.36 -19.14
N GLU A 203 -24.82 -10.83 -20.35
CA GLU A 203 -23.75 -11.20 -21.29
C GLU A 203 -22.36 -10.87 -20.76
N ASN A 204 -22.21 -9.71 -20.11
CA ASN A 204 -20.95 -9.37 -19.46
C ASN A 204 -20.70 -10.21 -18.19
N LEU A 205 -21.74 -10.52 -17.42
CA LEU A 205 -21.62 -11.25 -16.16
C LEU A 205 -21.26 -12.74 -16.38
N HIS A 206 -21.99 -13.41 -17.27
CA HIS A 206 -21.83 -14.85 -17.53
C HIS A 206 -20.74 -15.14 -18.57
N ASN A 207 -20.76 -14.43 -19.70
CA ASN A 207 -19.90 -14.72 -20.85
C ASN A 207 -18.62 -13.85 -20.87
N LYS A 208 -18.48 -12.89 -19.95
CA LYS A 208 -17.34 -11.96 -19.86
C LYS A 208 -17.09 -11.17 -21.15
N LEU A 209 -18.12 -10.94 -21.94
CA LEU A 209 -17.99 -10.23 -23.21
C LEU A 209 -17.61 -8.76 -22.96
N SER A 210 -16.63 -8.29 -23.72
CA SER A 210 -16.23 -6.88 -23.80
C SER A 210 -17.29 -6.05 -24.55
N TYR A 211 -17.20 -4.72 -24.46
CA TYR A 211 -18.11 -3.84 -25.21
C TYR A 211 -18.08 -4.09 -26.72
N LYS A 212 -16.93 -4.47 -27.26
CA LYS A 212 -16.76 -4.76 -28.68
C LYS A 212 -17.50 -6.05 -29.05
N GLU A 213 -17.34 -7.09 -28.24
CA GLU A 213 -18.01 -8.38 -28.49
C GLU A 213 -19.53 -8.27 -28.33
N ILE A 214 -20.03 -7.49 -27.38
CA ILE A 214 -21.47 -7.20 -27.24
C ILE A 214 -21.96 -6.39 -28.45
N SER A 215 -21.18 -5.41 -28.90
CA SER A 215 -21.46 -4.59 -30.09
C SER A 215 -21.59 -5.46 -31.35
N ASP A 216 -20.64 -6.38 -31.54
CA ASP A 216 -20.61 -7.30 -32.68
C ASP A 216 -21.77 -8.32 -32.60
N LYS A 217 -22.05 -8.88 -31.41
CA LYS A 217 -23.11 -9.89 -31.20
C LYS A 217 -24.52 -9.35 -31.42
N TYR A 218 -24.78 -8.11 -31.00
CA TYR A 218 -26.11 -7.50 -31.07
C TYR A 218 -26.25 -6.49 -32.21
N TYR A 219 -25.26 -6.39 -33.11
CA TYR A 219 -25.25 -5.48 -34.26
C TYR A 219 -25.53 -4.02 -33.89
N VAL A 220 -24.97 -3.56 -32.76
CA VAL A 220 -25.10 -2.18 -32.27
C VAL A 220 -23.73 -1.51 -32.23
N SER A 221 -23.67 -0.18 -32.31
CA SER A 221 -22.38 0.53 -32.17
C SER A 221 -21.78 0.38 -30.78
N ILE A 222 -20.44 0.36 -30.66
CA ILE A 222 -19.74 0.36 -29.37
C ILE A 222 -20.17 1.55 -28.50
N SER A 223 -20.43 2.71 -29.11
CA SER A 223 -20.93 3.91 -28.41
C SER A 223 -22.31 3.68 -27.79
N THR A 224 -23.19 2.94 -28.48
CA THR A 224 -24.49 2.53 -27.95
C THR A 224 -24.32 1.62 -26.74
N VAL A 225 -23.44 0.61 -26.82
CA VAL A 225 -23.14 -0.30 -25.70
C VAL A 225 -22.63 0.48 -24.50
N LYS A 226 -21.65 1.38 -24.70
CA LYS A 226 -21.11 2.24 -23.63
C LYS A 226 -22.18 3.13 -23.00
N LYS A 227 -23.10 3.68 -23.81
CA LYS A 227 -24.22 4.49 -23.31
C LYS A 227 -25.15 3.66 -22.42
N VAL A 228 -25.52 2.45 -22.86
CA VAL A 228 -26.34 1.52 -22.07
C VAL A 228 -25.67 1.22 -20.73
N PHE A 229 -24.39 0.85 -20.73
CA PHE A 229 -23.66 0.59 -19.47
C PHE A 229 -23.53 1.84 -18.58
N SER A 230 -23.34 3.03 -19.16
CA SER A 230 -23.31 4.29 -18.42
C SER A 230 -24.61 4.57 -17.66
N GLU A 231 -25.76 4.20 -18.23
CA GLU A 231 -27.06 4.29 -17.54
C GLU A 231 -27.17 3.26 -16.41
N VAL A 232 -26.73 2.02 -16.64
CA VAL A 232 -26.68 0.98 -15.60
C VAL A 232 -25.78 1.38 -14.43
N TYR A 233 -24.64 2.01 -14.71
CA TYR A 233 -23.72 2.51 -13.69
C TYR A 233 -24.37 3.52 -12.74
N LYS A 234 -25.23 4.40 -13.27
CA LYS A 234 -25.98 5.35 -12.46
C LYS A 234 -26.99 4.66 -11.56
N ILE A 235 -27.68 3.63 -12.05
CA ILE A 235 -28.67 2.85 -11.29
C ILE A 235 -28.01 2.16 -10.09
N PHE A 236 -26.90 1.46 -10.32
CA PHE A 236 -26.21 0.71 -9.27
C PHE A 236 -25.19 1.55 -8.48
N ASN A 237 -25.03 2.83 -8.83
CA ASN A 237 -24.06 3.73 -8.23
C ASN A 237 -22.62 3.15 -8.27
N VAL A 238 -22.20 2.74 -9.46
CA VAL A 238 -20.86 2.21 -9.76
C VAL A 238 -20.21 3.04 -10.86
N SER A 239 -18.88 2.99 -10.97
CA SER A 239 -18.13 3.90 -11.87
C SER A 239 -17.73 3.26 -13.20
N ASN A 240 -17.69 1.92 -13.26
CA ASN A 240 -17.19 1.16 -14.40
C ASN A 240 -17.73 -0.28 -14.43
N ILE A 241 -17.47 -0.98 -15.54
CA ILE A 241 -17.97 -2.34 -15.79
C ILE A 241 -17.48 -3.37 -14.76
N GLU A 242 -16.23 -3.23 -14.31
CA GLU A 242 -15.66 -4.16 -13.34
C GLU A 242 -16.30 -3.96 -11.97
N GLU A 243 -16.53 -2.71 -11.53
CA GLU A 243 -17.28 -2.43 -10.31
C GLU A 243 -18.70 -2.99 -10.35
N LEU A 244 -19.40 -2.83 -11.48
CA LEU A 244 -20.72 -3.42 -11.69
C LEU A 244 -20.66 -4.95 -11.57
N ARG A 245 -19.69 -5.58 -12.24
CA ARG A 245 -19.53 -7.03 -12.25
C ARG A 245 -19.23 -7.56 -10.85
N ILE A 246 -18.36 -6.90 -10.10
CA ILE A 246 -18.03 -7.27 -8.72
C ILE A 246 -19.21 -7.08 -7.79
N LEU A 247 -19.99 -6.01 -7.96
CA LEU A 247 -21.24 -5.82 -7.23
C LEU A 247 -22.17 -7.00 -7.45
N LEU A 248 -22.43 -7.34 -8.71
CA LEU A 248 -23.38 -8.38 -9.08
C LEU A 248 -22.90 -9.79 -8.73
N LEU A 249 -21.60 -10.09 -8.82
CA LEU A 249 -21.01 -11.38 -8.43
C LEU A 249 -21.15 -11.70 -6.92
N GLN A 250 -21.50 -10.71 -6.09
CA GLN A 250 -21.79 -10.94 -4.67
C GLN A 250 -23.18 -11.54 -4.44
N TYR A 251 -24.00 -11.69 -5.49
CA TYR A 251 -25.38 -12.16 -5.42
C TYR A 251 -25.63 -13.32 -6.39
N GLN A 252 -26.74 -14.05 -6.18
CA GLN A 252 -27.26 -15.00 -7.15
C GLN A 252 -28.15 -14.23 -8.14
N VAL A 253 -27.56 -13.77 -9.23
CA VAL A 253 -28.25 -12.93 -10.23
C VAL A 253 -29.12 -13.80 -11.13
N GLU A 254 -30.41 -13.49 -11.16
CA GLU A 254 -31.40 -14.02 -12.08
C GLU A 254 -31.79 -12.92 -13.09
N GLU A 255 -32.30 -13.33 -14.25
CA GLU A 255 -32.81 -12.40 -15.28
C GLU A 255 -33.88 -11.44 -14.71
#